data_AF-J9GNQ7-F1
#
_entry.id   AF-J9GNQ7-F1
#
_cell.length_a   1.000
_cell.length_b   1.000
_cell.length_c   1.000
_cell.angle_alpha   90.00
_cell.angle_beta   90.00
_cell.angle_gamma   90.00
#
_symmetry.space_group_name_H-M   'P 1'
#
loop_
_entity.id
_entity.type
_entity.pdbx_description
1 polymer ?
#
loop_
_entity_poly.entity_id
_entity_poly.type
_entity_poly.pdbx_seq_one_letter_code
_entity_poly.pdbx_strand_id
1 'polypeptide(L)'
;MDLVVELEPWDKTKNYSRTGLESNTYDILGVTIPSTVIPVMPGRNLAVILETAAINNRQKKMGYNAAKELMSRLGLDPDTEK
;
A
#
# COMPACT_ATOMS: atom_id res chain seq x y z
N MET A 1 -10.70 -3.70 13.21
CA MET A 1 -10.55 -3.46 11.75
C MET A 1 -9.13 -2.96 11.54
N ASP A 2 -8.32 -3.68 10.77
CA ASP A 2 -6.87 -3.43 10.67
C ASP A 2 -6.41 -2.94 9.28
N LEU A 3 -7.25 -3.06 8.25
CA LEU A 3 -6.99 -2.59 6.89
C LEU A 3 -8.32 -2.40 6.16
N VAL A 4 -8.44 -1.31 5.41
CA VAL A 4 -9.51 -1.08 4.44
C VAL A 4 -8.95 -1.33 3.04
N VAL A 5 -9.62 -2.17 2.25
CA VAL A 5 -9.25 -2.42 0.84
C VAL A 5 -10.37 -1.93 -0.05
N GLU A 6 -10.06 -0.97 -0.90
CA GLU A 6 -10.97 -0.44 -1.91
C GLU A 6 -10.66 -1.11 -3.25
N LEU A 7 -11.64 -1.80 -3.82
CA LEU A 7 -11.53 -2.42 -5.13
C LEU A 7 -12.13 -1.48 -6.17
N GLU A 8 -11.33 -1.08 -7.15
CA GLU A 8 -11.81 -0.23 -8.23
C GLU A 8 -11.53 -0.84 -9.61
N PRO A 9 -12.36 -0.57 -10.63
CA PRO A 9 -12.05 -0.95 -12.00
C PRO A 9 -10.72 -0.33 -12.41
N TRP A 10 -9.87 -1.09 -13.10
CA TRP A 10 -8.63 -0.53 -13.58
C TRP A 10 -8.85 0.60 -14.59
N ASP A 11 -8.24 1.75 -14.30
CA ASP A 11 -8.22 2.91 -15.17
C ASP A 11 -6.78 3.26 -15.60
N LYS A 12 -6.56 3.42 -16.91
CA LYS A 12 -5.26 3.83 -17.49
C LYS A 12 -4.88 5.26 -17.13
N THR A 13 -5.86 6.11 -16.84
CA THR A 13 -5.66 7.54 -16.57
C THR A 13 -5.28 7.79 -15.11
N LYS A 14 -5.54 6.82 -14.22
CA LYS A 14 -5.27 6.93 -12.79
C LYS A 14 -3.88 6.37 -12.47
N ASN A 15 -3.07 7.16 -11.77
CA ASN A 15 -1.77 6.71 -11.28
C ASN A 15 -1.96 5.93 -9.97
N TYR A 16 -1.94 4.61 -10.07
CA TYR A 16 -1.85 3.74 -8.90
C TYR A 16 -0.45 3.81 -8.30
N SER A 17 -0.37 3.93 -6.98
CA SER A 17 0.91 3.94 -6.25
C SER A 17 1.62 2.59 -6.44
N ARG A 18 2.73 2.58 -7.21
CA ARG A 18 3.48 1.36 -7.57
C ARG A 18 4.58 1.00 -6.59
N THR A 19 4.98 1.96 -5.76
CA THR A 19 6.13 1.83 -4.85
C THR A 19 5.71 1.40 -3.45
N GLY A 20 4.46 1.69 -3.04
CA GLY A 20 3.98 1.37 -1.69
C GLY A 20 4.56 2.27 -0.59
N LEU A 21 5.18 3.39 -0.97
CA LEU A 21 5.72 4.40 -0.05
C LEU A 21 4.62 5.23 0.61
N GLU A 22 3.56 5.50 -0.14
CA GLU A 22 2.40 6.21 0.35
C GLU A 22 1.56 5.27 1.23
N SER A 23 1.27 5.73 2.44
CA SER A 23 0.34 5.11 3.36
C SER A 23 -0.96 5.89 3.32
N ASN A 24 -1.96 5.35 2.63
CA ASN A 24 -3.30 5.89 2.71
C ASN A 24 -3.97 5.43 4.01
N THR A 25 -4.87 6.26 4.51
CA THR A 25 -5.71 5.94 5.66
C THR A 25 -7.15 6.32 5.35
N TYR A 26 -8.09 5.70 6.05
CA TYR A 26 -9.51 5.92 5.93
C TYR A 26 -10.07 6.19 7.32
N ASP A 27 -10.86 7.26 7.44
CA ASP A 27 -11.53 7.60 8.70
C ASP A 27 -12.90 6.93 8.76
N ILE A 28 -13.13 6.16 9.83
CA ILE A 28 -14.43 5.59 10.12
C ILE A 28 -14.79 5.98 11.55
N LEU A 29 -15.79 6.87 11.69
CA LEU A 29 -16.28 7.35 12.99
C LEU A 29 -15.16 7.95 13.86
N GLY A 30 -14.22 8.69 13.26
CA GLY A 30 -13.08 9.28 13.97
C GLY A 30 -11.94 8.31 14.29
N VAL A 31 -12.00 7.07 13.78
CA VAL A 31 -10.91 6.09 13.88
C VAL A 31 -10.21 6.00 12.53
N THR A 32 -8.91 6.34 12.53
CA THR A 32 -8.06 6.25 11.34
C THR A 32 -7.53 4.83 11.16
N ILE A 33 -7.88 4.20 10.04
CA ILE A 33 -7.49 2.83 9.70
C ILE A 33 -6.66 2.89 8.41
N PRO A 34 -5.56 2.14 8.27
CA PRO A 34 -4.81 2.12 7.01
C PRO A 34 -5.70 1.62 5.86
N SER A 35 -5.52 2.20 4.69
CA SER A 35 -6.29 1.90 3.50
C SER A 35 -5.42 1.68 2.28
N THR A 36 -5.90 0.87 1.34
CA THR A 36 -5.24 0.62 0.08
C THR A 36 -6.26 0.44 -1.04
N VAL A 37 -5.91 0.97 -2.21
CA VAL A 37 -6.75 0.89 -3.42
C VAL A 37 -6.14 -0.13 -4.35
N ILE A 38 -6.91 -1.13 -4.73
CA ILE A 38 -6.45 -2.22 -5.59
C ILE A 38 -7.26 -2.20 -6.89
N PRO A 39 -6.61 -1.96 -8.05
CA PRO A 39 -7.29 -2.05 -9.32
C PRO A 39 -7.63 -3.49 -9.67
N VAL A 40 -8.86 -3.70 -10.10
CA VAL A 40 -9.38 -4.98 -10.57
C VAL A 40 -9.20 -5.05 -12.08
N MET A 41 -8.44 -6.05 -12.52
CA MET A 41 -8.31 -6.43 -13.92
C MET A 41 -8.73 -7.89 -14.09
N PRO A 42 -9.51 -8.23 -15.14
CA PRO A 42 -9.75 -9.62 -15.49
C PRO A 42 -8.41 -10.34 -15.79
N GLY A 43 -8.29 -11.57 -15.32
CA GLY A 43 -7.07 -12.39 -15.46
C GLY A 43 -6.07 -12.29 -14.30
N ARG A 44 -6.32 -11.46 -13.28
CA ARG A 44 -5.53 -11.45 -12.03
C ARG A 44 -6.24 -12.20 -10.90
N ASN A 45 -5.47 -12.92 -10.09
CA ASN A 45 -5.99 -13.59 -8.90
C ASN A 45 -6.12 -12.58 -7.75
N LEU A 46 -7.34 -12.12 -7.50
CA LEU A 46 -7.64 -11.15 -6.44
C LEU A 46 -7.32 -11.68 -5.04
N ALA A 47 -7.48 -12.98 -4.79
CA ALA A 47 -7.22 -13.56 -3.47
C ALA A 47 -5.74 -13.42 -3.09
N VAL A 48 -4.83 -13.72 -4.03
CA VAL A 48 -3.38 -13.58 -3.83
C VAL A 48 -2.98 -12.12 -3.61
N ILE A 49 -3.60 -11.20 -4.36
CA ILE A 49 -3.35 -9.76 -4.21
C ILE A 49 -3.80 -9.28 -2.82
N LEU A 50 -4.96 -9.73 -2.36
CA LEU A 50 -5.50 -9.36 -1.04
C LEU A 50 -4.64 -9.92 0.10
N GLU A 51 -4.17 -11.15 -0.02
CA GLU A 51 -3.24 -11.76 0.94
C GLU A 51 -1.93 -10.98 1.03
N THR A 52 -1.37 -10.61 -0.12
CA THR A 52 -0.15 -9.79 -0.18
C THR A 52 -0.37 -8.42 0.47
N ALA A 53 -1.51 -7.78 0.23
CA ALA A 53 -1.89 -6.52 0.86
C ALA A 53 -1.99 -6.65 2.40
N ALA A 54 -2.57 -7.73 2.91
CA ALA A 54 -2.67 -8.01 4.33
C ALA A 54 -1.29 -8.24 4.97
N ILE A 55 -0.42 -9.03 4.33
CA ILE A 55 0.96 -9.27 4.78
C ILE A 55 1.76 -7.96 4.81
N ASN A 56 1.66 -7.13 3.77
CA ASN A 56 2.34 -5.85 3.69
C ASN A 56 1.87 -4.90 4.80
N ASN A 57 0.56 -4.78 5.02
CA ASN A 57 0.01 -3.98 6.11
C ASN A 57 0.55 -4.43 7.49
N ARG A 58 0.64 -5.75 7.71
CA ARG A 58 1.23 -6.31 8.92
C ARG A 58 2.71 -5.95 9.06
N GLN A 59 3.50 -6.04 7.99
CA GLN A 59 4.92 -5.67 8.00
C GLN A 59 5.11 -4.18 8.32
N LYS A 60 4.32 -3.31 7.69
CA LYS A 60 4.33 -1.87 7.97
C LYS A 60 3.99 -1.58 9.43
N LYS A 61 2.99 -2.28 10.01
CA LYS A 61 2.64 -2.18 11.43
C LYS A 61 3.76 -2.65 12.37
N MET A 62 4.62 -3.57 11.91
CA MET A 62 5.81 -4.02 12.64
C MET A 62 7.03 -3.09 12.44
N GLY A 63 6.88 -1.96 11.73
CA GLY A 63 7.96 -1.00 11.47
C GLY A 63 8.81 -1.34 10.25
N TYR A 64 8.47 -2.38 9.49
CA TYR A 64 9.19 -2.77 8.29
C TYR A 64 8.49 -2.27 7.03
N ASN A 65 9.14 -1.38 6.28
CA ASN A 65 8.66 -0.91 4.99
C ASN A 65 9.63 -1.35 3.88
N ALA A 66 9.24 -2.39 3.14
CA ALA A 66 10.03 -2.95 2.05
C ALA A 66 10.38 -1.91 0.96
N ALA A 67 9.51 -0.92 0.74
CA ALA A 67 9.77 0.14 -0.22
C ALA A 67 10.87 1.10 0.26
N LYS A 68 10.86 1.45 1.56
CA LYS A 68 11.90 2.27 2.18
C LYS A 68 13.24 1.53 2.20
N GLU A 69 13.23 0.25 2.54
CA GLU A 69 14.42 -0.61 2.50
C GLU A 69 15.01 -0.68 1.08
N LEU A 70 14.16 -0.84 0.06
CA LEU A 70 14.60 -0.84 -1.33
C LEU A 70 15.23 0.51 -1.72
N MET A 71 14.62 1.61 -1.29
CA MET A 71 15.14 2.96 -1.55
C MET A 71 16.49 3.22 -0.89
N SER A 72 16.66 2.83 0.38
CA SER A 72 17.94 2.96 1.08
C SER A 72 19.04 2.15 0.40
N ARG A 73 18.73 0.92 -0.06
CA ARG A 73 19.67 0.10 -0.86
C ARG A 73 20.03 0.72 -2.21
N LEU A 74 19.14 1.52 -2.79
CA LEU A 74 19.36 2.26 -4.03
C LEU A 74 20.05 3.61 -3.81
N GLY A 75 20.38 3.97 -2.55
CA GLY A 75 21.00 5.25 -2.20
C GLY A 75 20.06 6.46 -2.28
N LEU A 76 18.76 6.22 -2.35
CA LEU A 76 17.71 7.23 -2.40
C LEU A 76 17.05 7.34 -1.02
N ASP A 77 17.81 7.67 0.02
CA ASP A 77 17.25 7.80 1.37
C ASP A 77 16.45 9.12 1.51
N PRO A 78 15.12 9.08 1.70
CA PRO A 78 14.30 10.29 1.82
C PRO A 78 14.54 11.06 3.14
N ASP A 79 15.27 10.46 4.10
CA ASP A 79 15.65 11.09 5.37
C ASP A 79 17.05 11.76 5.32
N THR A 80 17.73 11.76 4.17
CA THR A 80 19.07 12.40 4.02
C THR A 80 19.00 13.93 3.88
N GLU A 81 17.80 14.50 3.85
CA GLU A 81 17.58 15.94 3.84
C GLU A 81 17.13 16.42 5.23
N LYS A 82 18.07 16.37 6.19
CA LYS A 82 18.00 17.17 7.41
C LYS A 82 19.38 17.58 7.89
#